data_AF-A0A940SQL5-F1
#
_entry.id   AF-A0A940SQL5-F1
#
_cell.length_a   1.000
_cell.length_b   1.000
_cell.length_c   1.000
_cell.angle_alpha   90.00
_cell.angle_beta   90.00
_cell.angle_gamma   90.00
#
_symmetry.space_group_name_H-M   'P 1'
#
loop_
_entity.id
_entity.type
_entity.pdbx_description
1 polymer ?
#
loop_
_entity_poly.entity_id
_entity_poly.type
_entity_poly.pdbx_seq_one_letter_code
_entity_poly.pdbx_strand_id
1 'polypeptide(L)'
;MYTFYSDGFFGYGEKGDFVPFSIWHFLPIGVILLCVVLVYLFRKQLRSWKGEKRFRFIFAFVMLLAEMSYFWRLLYVGDEAGGNSLMVKLPLQVCQWGLICAVFMITSESDSLFGINFFITLTLTVIALFVPSVIKWTGPAYFRYYQFWLEHGMPIIAVAYMGFVYGKKPKYKHLWLTVALLGLMSVPCVIANHRIPNANYMYLGNYVPESTTTIDPLSFFPRSQPVRYLCTAAIVIAVFHVVYFLWKGIIAILQKQRKSGERHEINAM
;
A
#
# COMPACT_ATOMS: atom_id res chain seq x y z
N MET A 1 26.81 -20.06 1.25
CA MET A 1 26.28 -18.75 0.79
C MET A 1 26.21 -17.88 2.03
N TYR A 2 26.86 -16.72 2.01
CA TYR A 2 27.33 -16.05 3.23
C TYR A 2 26.20 -15.53 4.12
N THR A 3 26.15 -15.97 5.38
CA THR A 3 25.34 -15.38 6.47
C THR A 3 26.06 -14.14 7.02
N PHE A 4 26.33 -13.16 6.17
CA PHE A 4 26.84 -11.88 6.65
C PHE A 4 25.66 -11.10 7.27
N TYR A 5 25.76 -10.78 8.56
CA TYR A 5 24.83 -9.93 9.31
C TYR A 5 23.41 -10.50 9.52
N SER A 6 23.31 -11.67 10.16
CA SER A 6 22.04 -12.16 10.72
C SER A 6 21.54 -11.33 11.90
N ASP A 7 22.41 -10.51 12.48
CA ASP A 7 22.17 -9.80 13.74
C ASP A 7 22.19 -8.27 13.53
N GLY A 8 21.64 -7.53 14.49
CA GLY A 8 21.59 -6.07 14.46
C GLY A 8 20.53 -5.52 13.50
N PHE A 9 20.62 -4.23 13.18
CA PHE A 9 19.55 -3.48 12.52
C PHE A 9 19.08 -4.09 11.19
N PHE A 10 19.98 -4.63 10.36
CA PHE A 10 19.63 -5.23 9.07
C PHE A 10 19.26 -6.72 9.16
N GLY A 11 19.55 -7.35 10.31
CA GLY A 11 19.42 -8.78 10.55
C GLY A 11 17.98 -9.27 10.68
N TYR A 12 17.85 -10.50 11.19
CA TYR A 12 16.57 -11.12 11.53
C TYR A 12 16.14 -10.70 12.93
N GLY A 13 14.84 -10.52 13.12
CA GLY A 13 14.28 -10.43 14.47
C GLY A 13 13.55 -11.71 14.86
N GLU A 14 12.93 -11.66 16.03
CA GLU A 14 12.39 -12.80 16.75
C GLU A 14 10.87 -12.69 16.96
N LYS A 15 10.28 -13.81 17.39
CA LYS A 15 8.87 -13.87 17.76
C LYS A 15 8.58 -12.90 18.91
N GLY A 16 7.78 -11.88 18.61
CA GLY A 16 7.32 -10.89 19.59
C GLY A 16 7.94 -9.51 19.45
N ASP A 17 8.95 -9.34 18.57
CA ASP A 17 9.57 -8.03 18.34
C ASP A 17 8.59 -6.99 17.80
N PHE A 18 7.59 -7.42 17.03
CA PHE A 18 6.46 -6.60 16.66
C PHE A 18 5.16 -7.14 17.27
N VAL A 19 4.54 -6.33 18.13
CA VAL A 19 3.23 -6.62 18.72
C VAL A 19 2.17 -5.76 18.01
N PRO A 20 1.21 -6.38 17.30
CA PRO A 20 0.09 -5.64 16.69
C PRO A 20 -0.67 -4.81 17.72
N PHE A 21 -1.19 -3.64 17.31
CA PHE A 21 -1.93 -2.70 18.17
C PHE A 21 -1.14 -2.14 19.38
N SER A 22 0.19 -2.27 19.39
CA SER A 22 1.06 -1.56 20.34
C SER A 22 1.33 -0.11 19.90
N ILE A 23 2.05 0.66 20.73
CA ILE A 23 2.51 2.01 20.35
C ILE A 23 3.34 1.99 19.07
N TRP A 24 4.13 0.94 18.84
CA TRP A 24 4.93 0.76 17.63
C TRP A 24 4.10 0.39 16.40
N HIS A 25 2.83 0.00 16.57
CA HIS A 25 1.89 -0.10 15.47
C HIS A 25 1.30 1.29 15.14
N PHE A 26 0.84 2.02 16.15
CA PHE A 26 0.07 3.27 15.93
C PHE A 26 0.93 4.50 15.64
N LEU A 27 2.17 4.56 16.15
CA LEU A 27 3.07 5.68 15.92
C LEU A 27 3.31 5.97 14.42
N PRO A 28 3.71 4.99 13.57
CA PRO A 28 3.91 5.25 12.15
C PRO A 28 2.61 5.60 11.41
N ILE A 29 1.47 5.02 11.81
CA ILE A 29 0.15 5.42 11.28
C ILE A 29 -0.12 6.90 11.60
N GLY A 30 0.14 7.33 12.84
CA GLY A 30 0.02 8.72 13.25
C GLY A 30 0.90 9.66 12.41
N VAL A 31 2.14 9.25 12.10
CA VAL A 31 3.04 10.01 11.22
C VAL A 31 2.49 10.11 9.79
N ILE A 32 1.98 9.00 9.23
CA ILE A 32 1.37 9.01 7.88
C ILE A 32 0.15 9.95 7.86
N LEU A 33 -0.72 9.87 8.86
CA LEU A 33 -1.89 10.75 8.99
C LEU A 33 -1.48 12.21 9.14
N LEU A 34 -0.48 12.51 9.97
CA LEU A 34 0.07 13.85 10.12
C LEU A 34 0.57 14.39 8.77
N CYS A 35 1.33 13.59 8.01
CA CYS A 35 1.78 13.97 6.67
C CYS A 35 0.61 14.27 5.73
N VAL A 36 -0.44 13.43 5.73
CA VAL A 36 -1.66 13.67 4.93
C VAL A 36 -2.36 14.97 5.32
N VAL A 37 -2.47 15.25 6.63
CA VAL A 37 -3.05 16.50 7.15
C VAL A 37 -2.22 17.70 6.72
N LEU A 38 -0.90 17.64 6.85
CA LEU A 38 0.01 18.70 6.43
C LEU A 38 -0.12 18.97 4.92
N VAL A 39 -0.16 17.92 4.09
CA VAL A 39 -0.40 18.04 2.64
C VAL A 39 -1.73 18.75 2.38
N TYR A 40 -2.80 18.41 3.10
CA TYR A 40 -4.09 19.09 2.97
C TYR A 40 -4.01 20.56 3.38
N LEU A 41 -3.43 20.88 4.55
CA LEU A 41 -3.35 22.24 5.08
C LEU A 41 -2.55 23.16 4.16
N PHE A 42 -1.39 22.69 3.67
CA PHE A 42 -0.49 23.46 2.83
C PHE A 42 -0.74 23.27 1.32
N ARG A 43 -1.86 22.66 0.91
CA ARG A 43 -2.11 22.29 -0.49
C ARG A 43 -2.00 23.44 -1.49
N LYS A 44 -2.43 24.65 -1.11
CA LYS A 44 -2.39 25.83 -1.99
C LYS A 44 -0.96 26.34 -2.17
N GLN A 45 -0.19 26.36 -1.09
CA GLN A 45 1.21 26.77 -1.05
C GLN A 45 2.08 25.75 -1.81
N LEU A 46 1.85 24.46 -1.59
CA LEU A 46 2.51 23.38 -2.33
C LEU A 46 2.24 23.49 -3.83
N ARG A 47 1.01 23.83 -4.24
CA ARG A 47 0.65 23.98 -5.65
C ARG A 47 1.34 25.17 -6.33
N SER A 48 1.54 26.28 -5.63
CA SER A 48 2.17 27.50 -6.19
C SER A 48 3.69 27.54 -6.00
N TRP A 49 4.27 26.59 -5.26
CA TRP A 49 5.69 26.57 -4.97
C TRP A 49 6.52 26.22 -6.21
N LYS A 50 7.55 27.04 -6.52
CA LYS A 50 8.43 26.83 -7.68
C LYS A 50 9.18 25.49 -7.65
N GLY A 51 9.43 24.93 -6.46
CA GLY A 51 10.13 23.64 -6.27
C GLY A 51 9.22 22.41 -6.32
N GLU A 52 7.91 22.58 -6.51
CA GLU A 52 6.90 21.51 -6.48
C GLU A 52 7.28 20.31 -7.35
N LYS A 53 7.63 20.58 -8.62
CA LYS A 53 7.99 19.52 -9.58
C LYS A 53 9.22 18.75 -9.10
N ARG A 54 10.26 19.46 -8.66
CA ARG A 54 11.48 18.82 -8.12
C ARG A 54 11.14 17.96 -6.90
N PHE A 55 10.27 18.44 -6.01
CA PHE A 55 9.81 17.67 -4.86
C PHE A 55 9.13 16.37 -5.27
N ARG A 56 8.19 16.38 -6.22
CA ARG A 56 7.53 15.14 -6.68
C ARG A 56 8.50 14.12 -7.25
N PHE A 57 9.51 14.57 -8.02
CA PHE A 57 10.54 13.67 -8.55
C PHE A 57 11.44 13.12 -7.44
N ILE A 58 11.82 13.92 -6.44
CA ILE A 58 12.55 13.44 -5.27
C ILE A 58 11.70 12.43 -4.49
N PHE A 59 10.43 12.73 -4.27
CA PHE A 59 9.51 11.84 -3.55
C PHE A 59 9.34 10.50 -4.27
N ALA A 60 9.20 10.53 -5.60
CA ALA A 60 9.18 9.33 -6.45
C ALA A 60 10.48 8.52 -6.35
N PHE A 61 11.62 9.20 -6.36
CA PHE A 61 12.92 8.55 -6.20
C PHE A 61 13.08 7.91 -4.81
N VAL A 62 12.65 8.58 -3.74
CA VAL A 62 12.67 8.03 -2.38
C VAL A 62 11.76 6.81 -2.25
N MET A 63 10.58 6.82 -2.88
CA MET A 63 9.71 5.63 -2.95
C MET A 63 10.44 4.44 -3.60
N LEU A 64 11.09 4.66 -4.75
CA LEU A 64 11.86 3.62 -5.42
C LEU A 64 13.04 3.15 -4.57
N LEU A 65 13.76 4.05 -3.89
CA LEU A 65 14.85 3.68 -3.00
C LEU A 65 14.37 2.84 -1.82
N ALA A 66 13.24 3.19 -1.20
CA ALA A 66 12.66 2.39 -0.12
C ALA A 66 12.28 0.98 -0.59
N GLU A 67 11.74 0.86 -1.80
CA GLU A 67 11.44 -0.44 -2.41
C GLU A 67 12.72 -1.24 -2.71
N MET A 68 13.70 -0.63 -3.36
CA MET A 68 14.96 -1.30 -3.69
C MET A 68 15.75 -1.69 -2.44
N SER A 69 15.66 -0.90 -1.37
CA SER A 69 16.32 -1.19 -0.10
C SER A 69 15.82 -2.48 0.56
N TYR A 70 14.57 -2.88 0.33
CA TYR A 70 14.07 -4.19 0.72
C TYR A 70 14.78 -5.31 -0.04
N PHE A 71 14.88 -5.20 -1.37
CA PHE A 71 15.56 -6.22 -2.18
C PHE A 71 17.05 -6.29 -1.89
N TRP A 72 17.71 -5.16 -1.65
CA TRP A 72 19.11 -5.15 -1.22
C TRP A 72 19.25 -5.90 0.10
N ARG A 73 18.47 -5.55 1.13
CA ARG A 73 18.52 -6.25 2.43
C ARG A 73 18.21 -7.74 2.27
N LEU A 74 17.23 -8.11 1.44
CA LEU A 74 16.88 -9.49 1.16
C LEU A 74 18.02 -10.26 0.47
N LEU A 75 18.72 -9.65 -0.49
CA LEU A 75 19.85 -10.27 -1.20
C LEU A 75 21.08 -10.45 -0.30
N TYR A 76 21.31 -9.53 0.64
CA TYR A 76 22.46 -9.57 1.55
C TYR A 76 22.24 -10.46 2.78
N VAL A 77 21.04 -10.43 3.36
CA VAL A 77 20.74 -11.11 4.64
C VAL A 77 20.00 -12.42 4.44
N GLY A 78 19.06 -12.47 3.48
CA GLY A 78 18.13 -13.59 3.26
C GLY A 78 16.72 -13.33 3.80
N ASP A 79 15.81 -14.29 3.61
CA ASP A 79 14.45 -14.24 4.16
C ASP A 79 14.40 -14.75 5.61
N GLU A 80 13.43 -14.27 6.39
CA GLU A 80 13.27 -14.54 7.83
C GLU A 80 13.15 -16.05 8.17
N ALA A 81 12.88 -16.90 7.17
CA ALA A 81 12.87 -18.36 7.31
C ALA A 81 14.24 -19.02 7.04
N GLY A 82 15.33 -18.25 6.92
CA GLY A 82 16.66 -18.75 6.52
C GLY A 82 16.72 -19.19 5.05
N GLY A 83 15.66 -18.92 4.28
CA GLY A 83 15.56 -19.23 2.86
C GLY A 83 16.19 -18.14 2.00
N ASN A 84 17.09 -18.51 1.10
CA ASN A 84 17.72 -17.59 0.15
C ASN A 84 17.04 -17.59 -1.23
N SER A 85 15.80 -18.09 -1.31
CA SER A 85 15.10 -18.19 -2.59
C SER A 85 14.47 -16.85 -2.96
N LEU A 86 15.22 -16.01 -3.68
CA LEU A 86 14.70 -14.78 -4.29
C LEU A 86 13.43 -15.06 -5.12
N MET A 87 13.32 -16.28 -5.64
CA MET A 87 12.18 -16.77 -6.43
C MET A 87 10.86 -16.83 -5.67
N VAL A 88 10.83 -16.79 -4.33
CA VAL A 88 9.57 -16.70 -3.55
C VAL A 88 9.24 -15.27 -3.11
N LYS A 89 10.10 -14.31 -3.41
CA LYS A 89 9.99 -12.89 -3.02
C LYS A 89 10.09 -11.93 -4.21
N LEU A 90 9.83 -12.40 -5.43
CA LEU A 90 9.78 -11.51 -6.61
C LEU A 90 8.79 -10.36 -6.35
N PRO A 91 8.98 -9.18 -6.99
CA PRO A 91 8.10 -8.00 -6.87
C PRO A 91 6.74 -8.23 -7.56
N LEU A 92 6.02 -9.27 -7.16
CA LEU A 92 4.76 -9.72 -7.72
C LEU A 92 3.59 -9.52 -6.73
N GLN A 93 3.84 -8.96 -5.53
CA GLN A 93 2.74 -8.58 -4.64
C GLN A 93 2.14 -7.24 -5.09
N VAL A 94 0.85 -7.07 -4.78
CA VAL A 94 0.10 -5.89 -5.23
C VAL A 94 0.68 -4.58 -4.67
N CYS A 95 1.28 -4.60 -3.48
CA CYS A 95 1.90 -3.40 -2.88
C CYS A 95 3.08 -2.87 -3.71
N GLN A 96 3.98 -3.74 -4.21
CA GLN A 96 5.11 -3.30 -5.04
C GLN A 96 4.62 -2.64 -6.33
N TRP A 97 3.65 -3.24 -6.99
CA TRP A 97 3.04 -2.65 -8.19
C TRP A 97 2.29 -1.36 -7.89
N GLY A 98 1.65 -1.27 -6.73
CA GLY A 98 1.04 -0.04 -6.22
C GLY A 98 2.07 1.07 -6.03
N LEU A 99 3.23 0.76 -5.43
CA LEU A 99 4.32 1.72 -5.27
C LEU A 99 4.87 2.17 -6.63
N ILE A 100 5.13 1.25 -7.56
CA ILE A 100 5.57 1.59 -8.92
C ILE A 100 4.52 2.47 -9.62
N CYS A 101 3.23 2.13 -9.48
CA CYS A 101 2.13 2.95 -9.99
C CYS A 101 2.14 4.35 -9.35
N ALA A 102 2.40 4.47 -8.05
CA ALA A 102 2.51 5.74 -7.33
C ALA A 102 3.66 6.61 -7.85
N VAL A 103 4.82 6.00 -8.12
CA VAL A 103 6.00 6.65 -8.72
C VAL A 103 5.67 7.26 -10.08
N PHE A 104 5.06 6.48 -10.97
CA PHE A 104 4.65 6.99 -12.29
C PHE A 104 3.48 7.98 -12.19
N MET A 105 2.53 7.76 -11.28
CA MET A 105 1.41 8.67 -11.03
C MET A 105 1.90 10.05 -10.61
N ILE A 106 2.79 10.13 -9.61
CA ILE A 106 3.21 11.41 -9.05
C ILE A 106 4.12 12.16 -10.02
N THR A 107 4.92 11.47 -10.84
CA THR A 107 5.81 12.11 -11.82
C THR A 107 5.09 12.56 -13.09
N SER A 108 4.21 11.72 -13.63
CA SER A 108 3.47 11.99 -14.88
C SER A 108 2.21 12.83 -14.70
N GLU A 109 1.71 12.96 -13.46
CA GLU A 109 0.43 13.60 -13.16
C GLU A 109 -0.74 12.94 -13.91
N SER A 110 -0.68 11.65 -14.21
CA SER A 110 -1.73 10.96 -14.96
C SER A 110 -3.00 10.76 -14.12
N ASP A 111 -4.15 11.16 -14.66
CA ASP A 111 -5.48 10.91 -14.06
C ASP A 111 -5.82 9.42 -13.99
N SER A 112 -5.41 8.65 -15.00
CA SER A 112 -5.65 7.21 -15.06
C SER A 112 -4.83 6.50 -13.98
N LEU A 113 -3.53 6.82 -13.86
CA LEU A 113 -2.67 6.25 -12.81
C LEU A 113 -3.13 6.67 -11.43
N PHE A 114 -3.58 7.92 -11.26
CA PHE A 114 -4.20 8.35 -10.01
C PHE A 114 -5.42 7.51 -9.64
N GLY A 115 -6.32 7.29 -10.61
CA GLY A 115 -7.49 6.45 -10.42
C GLY A 115 -7.15 5.03 -10.00
N ILE A 116 -6.20 4.40 -10.70
CA ILE A 116 -5.74 3.04 -10.40
C ILE A 116 -5.13 2.98 -9.00
N ASN A 117 -4.18 3.88 -8.74
CA ASN A 117 -3.44 3.88 -7.50
C ASN A 117 -4.30 4.27 -6.29
N PHE A 118 -5.34 5.10 -6.49
CA PHE A 118 -6.34 5.40 -5.46
C PHE A 118 -7.02 4.12 -4.95
N PHE A 119 -7.46 3.24 -5.85
CA PHE A 119 -8.12 1.99 -5.46
C PHE A 119 -7.15 0.99 -4.82
N ILE A 120 -5.96 0.82 -5.39
CA ILE A 120 -4.92 -0.06 -4.83
C ILE A 120 -4.52 0.43 -3.43
N THR A 121 -4.15 1.70 -3.31
CA THR A 121 -3.58 2.27 -2.09
C THR A 121 -4.63 2.38 -0.97
N LEU A 122 -5.81 2.97 -1.22
CA LEU A 122 -6.80 3.15 -0.16
C LEU A 122 -7.49 1.86 0.28
N THR A 123 -7.32 0.77 -0.49
CA THR A 123 -7.85 -0.54 -0.12
C THR A 123 -6.76 -1.42 0.46
N LEU A 124 -5.81 -1.84 -0.38
CA LEU A 124 -4.89 -2.92 -0.05
C LEU A 124 -3.79 -2.44 0.88
N THR A 125 -3.25 -1.24 0.64
CA THR A 125 -2.23 -0.65 1.52
C THR A 125 -2.80 -0.33 2.89
N VAL A 126 -4.02 0.22 2.96
CA VAL A 126 -4.69 0.48 4.24
C VAL A 126 -4.92 -0.80 5.03
N ILE A 127 -5.39 -1.88 4.38
CA ILE A 127 -5.53 -3.20 5.02
C ILE A 127 -4.18 -3.70 5.55
N ALA A 128 -3.09 -3.54 4.77
CA ALA A 128 -1.75 -3.94 5.19
C ALA A 128 -1.25 -3.15 6.42
N LEU A 129 -1.61 -1.87 6.56
CA LEU A 129 -1.29 -1.11 7.77
C LEU A 129 -2.02 -1.64 9.01
N PHE A 130 -3.27 -2.10 8.87
CA PHE A 130 -4.04 -2.68 9.99
C PHE A 130 -3.60 -4.10 10.36
N VAL A 131 -3.17 -4.89 9.37
CA VAL A 131 -2.71 -6.28 9.56
C VAL A 131 -1.30 -6.45 8.99
N PRO A 132 -0.26 -5.91 9.65
CA PRO A 132 1.10 -5.91 9.13
C PRO A 132 1.80 -7.26 9.38
N SER A 133 1.27 -8.32 8.78
CA SER A 133 1.71 -9.71 9.00
C SER A 133 3.15 -9.98 8.55
N VAL A 134 3.69 -9.14 7.66
CA VAL A 134 5.03 -9.29 7.06
C VAL A 134 6.17 -8.73 7.91
N ILE A 135 5.87 -8.04 9.02
CA ILE A 135 6.86 -7.52 9.98
C ILE A 135 6.71 -8.13 11.38
N LYS A 136 5.96 -9.23 11.52
CA LYS A 136 5.69 -9.87 12.82
C LYS A 136 6.96 -10.25 13.61
N TRP A 137 8.07 -10.45 12.91
CA TRP A 137 9.36 -10.79 13.49
C TRP A 137 10.31 -9.58 13.54
N THR A 138 9.91 -8.41 13.05
CA THR A 138 10.80 -7.26 12.90
C THR A 138 10.15 -6.02 13.50
N GLY A 139 10.45 -5.77 14.77
CA GLY A 139 10.05 -4.58 15.51
C GLY A 139 10.87 -3.32 15.20
N PRO A 140 10.68 -2.23 15.95
CA PRO A 140 11.38 -0.95 15.73
C PRO A 140 12.90 -1.02 15.86
N ALA A 141 13.47 -2.12 16.38
CA ALA A 141 14.91 -2.34 16.39
C ALA A 141 15.49 -2.73 15.00
N TYR A 142 14.63 -3.05 14.02
CA TYR A 142 15.02 -3.64 12.75
C TYR A 142 14.65 -2.74 11.56
N PHE A 143 15.50 -2.77 10.53
CA PHE A 143 15.33 -2.06 9.27
C PHE A 143 13.99 -2.37 8.59
N ARG A 144 13.59 -3.65 8.59
CA ARG A 144 12.38 -4.14 7.91
C ARG A 144 11.11 -3.47 8.44
N TYR A 145 11.07 -3.12 9.73
CA TYR A 145 9.99 -2.32 10.31
C TYR A 145 9.85 -0.98 9.59
N TYR A 146 10.93 -0.18 9.56
CA TYR A 146 10.89 1.15 8.94
C TYR A 146 10.62 1.09 7.45
N GLN A 147 11.27 0.15 6.76
CA GLN A 147 11.09 -0.03 5.33
C GLN A 147 9.63 -0.41 4.99
N PHE A 148 8.98 -1.28 5.76
CA PHE A 148 7.57 -1.62 5.57
C PHE A 148 6.66 -0.38 5.67
N TRP A 149 6.82 0.41 6.73
CA TRP A 149 6.00 1.62 6.92
C TRP A 149 6.26 2.67 5.85
N LEU A 150 7.49 2.78 5.34
CA LEU A 150 7.83 3.65 4.21
C LEU A 150 7.18 3.17 2.90
N GLU A 151 7.31 1.88 2.57
CA GLU A 151 6.74 1.26 1.37
C GLU A 151 5.22 1.43 1.29
N HIS A 152 4.53 1.37 2.43
CA HIS A 152 3.07 1.48 2.50
C HIS A 152 2.59 2.93 2.77
N GLY A 153 3.33 3.71 3.54
CA GLY A 153 2.96 5.08 3.91
C GLY A 153 3.15 6.09 2.78
N MET A 154 4.25 5.99 2.02
CA MET A 154 4.54 6.97 0.97
C MET A 154 3.53 6.96 -0.19
N PRO A 155 3.05 5.80 -0.69
CA PRO A 155 1.98 5.77 -1.69
C PRO A 155 0.67 6.44 -1.21
N ILE A 156 0.31 6.29 0.08
CA ILE A 156 -0.85 6.97 0.68
C ILE A 156 -0.65 8.49 0.61
N ILE A 157 0.52 8.97 1.01
CA ILE A 157 0.87 10.39 0.94
C ILE A 157 0.88 10.87 -0.53
N ALA A 158 1.36 10.07 -1.48
CA ALA A 158 1.34 10.38 -2.90
C ALA A 158 -0.09 10.55 -3.44
N VAL A 159 -0.99 9.64 -3.09
CA VAL A 159 -2.41 9.72 -3.48
C VAL A 159 -3.06 10.95 -2.83
N ALA A 160 -2.82 11.21 -1.54
CA ALA A 160 -3.31 12.41 -0.87
C ALA A 160 -2.78 13.70 -1.54
N TYR A 161 -1.50 13.73 -1.90
CA TYR A 161 -0.86 14.85 -2.60
C TYR A 161 -1.53 15.12 -3.94
N MET A 162 -1.67 14.11 -4.80
CA MET A 162 -2.32 14.27 -6.10
C MET A 162 -3.82 14.59 -5.97
N GLY A 163 -4.49 14.09 -4.93
CA GLY A 163 -5.89 14.41 -4.65
C GLY A 163 -6.10 15.85 -4.18
N PHE A 164 -5.30 16.32 -3.21
CA PHE A 164 -5.50 17.62 -2.57
C PHE A 164 -4.78 18.78 -3.26
N VAL A 165 -3.55 18.58 -3.74
CA VAL A 165 -2.72 19.61 -4.39
C VAL A 165 -3.11 19.77 -5.87
N TYR A 166 -3.31 18.64 -6.56
CA TYR A 166 -3.68 18.62 -7.98
C TYR A 166 -5.18 18.51 -8.24
N GLY A 167 -5.98 18.25 -7.21
CA GLY A 167 -7.43 18.14 -7.35
C GLY A 167 -7.88 16.91 -8.15
N LYS A 168 -7.03 15.88 -8.26
CA LYS A 168 -7.37 14.66 -9.01
C LYS A 168 -8.49 13.87 -8.33
N LYS A 169 -9.31 13.19 -9.13
CA LYS A 169 -10.50 12.48 -8.66
C LYS A 169 -10.58 11.07 -9.27
N PRO A 170 -10.89 10.03 -8.47
CA PRO A 170 -11.19 8.73 -9.03
C PRO A 170 -12.49 8.81 -9.84
N LYS A 171 -12.51 8.13 -10.98
CA LYS A 171 -13.70 7.96 -11.83
C LYS A 171 -14.14 6.51 -11.70
N TYR A 172 -15.44 6.24 -11.87
CA TYR A 172 -15.96 4.88 -11.78
C TYR A 172 -15.27 3.92 -12.74
N LYS A 173 -14.92 4.37 -13.96
CA LYS A 173 -14.14 3.59 -14.92
C LYS A 173 -12.77 3.13 -14.39
N HIS A 174 -12.16 3.88 -13.47
CA HIS A 174 -10.86 3.52 -12.89
C HIS A 174 -10.98 2.30 -11.96
N LEU A 175 -12.16 2.06 -11.37
CA LEU A 175 -12.43 0.85 -10.60
C LEU A 175 -12.25 -0.38 -11.47
N TRP A 176 -12.98 -0.44 -12.59
CA TRP A 176 -12.92 -1.57 -13.52
C TRP A 176 -11.58 -1.70 -14.21
N LEU A 177 -10.92 -0.58 -14.52
CA LEU A 177 -9.54 -0.59 -15.01
C LEU A 177 -8.60 -1.24 -13.99
N THR A 178 -8.73 -0.91 -12.70
CA THR A 178 -7.91 -1.51 -11.64
C THR A 178 -8.20 -3.00 -11.49
N VAL A 179 -9.48 -3.40 -11.53
CA VAL A 179 -9.88 -4.81 -11.47
C VAL A 179 -9.29 -5.59 -12.65
N ALA A 180 -9.37 -5.04 -13.87
CA ALA A 180 -8.79 -5.67 -15.05
C ALA A 180 -7.27 -5.79 -14.95
N LEU A 181 -6.58 -4.76 -14.46
CA LEU A 181 -5.12 -4.80 -14.25
C LEU A 181 -4.72 -5.84 -13.21
N LEU A 182 -5.40 -5.89 -12.05
CA LEU A 182 -5.15 -6.90 -11.02
C LEU A 182 -5.44 -8.31 -11.54
N GLY A 183 -6.51 -8.48 -12.32
CA GLY A 183 -6.83 -9.74 -12.99
C GLY A 183 -5.73 -10.17 -13.96
N LEU A 184 -5.25 -9.26 -14.81
CA LEU A 184 -4.15 -9.53 -15.74
C LEU A 184 -2.86 -9.88 -15.00
N MET A 185 -2.52 -9.14 -13.94
CA MET A 185 -1.34 -9.39 -13.11
C MET A 185 -1.42 -10.71 -12.33
N SER A 186 -2.63 -11.17 -12.01
CA SER A 186 -2.82 -12.44 -11.32
C SER A 186 -2.38 -13.65 -12.14
N VAL A 187 -2.42 -13.55 -13.48
CA VAL A 187 -2.06 -14.66 -14.38
C VAL A 187 -0.61 -15.13 -14.16
N PRO A 188 0.42 -14.28 -14.29
CA PRO A 188 1.80 -14.69 -14.00
C PRO A 188 1.99 -15.09 -12.53
N CYS A 189 1.26 -14.48 -11.58
CA CYS A 189 1.33 -14.84 -10.16
C CYS A 189 0.83 -16.26 -9.90
N VAL A 190 -0.30 -16.65 -10.50
CA VAL A 190 -0.87 -18.01 -10.39
C VAL A 190 0.06 -19.04 -11.02
N ILE A 191 0.66 -18.72 -12.18
CA ILE A 191 1.65 -19.59 -12.83
C ILE A 191 2.88 -19.76 -11.91
N ALA A 192 3.42 -18.66 -11.38
CA ALA A 192 4.57 -18.69 -10.48
C ALA A 192 4.25 -19.49 -9.20
N ASN A 193 3.08 -19.30 -8.61
CA ASN A 193 2.63 -20.03 -7.41
C ASN A 193 2.50 -21.54 -7.63
N HIS A 194 2.25 -22.00 -8.86
CA HIS A 194 2.24 -23.43 -9.18
C HIS A 194 3.64 -23.99 -9.43
N ARG A 195 4.54 -23.17 -10.01
CA ARG A 195 5.86 -23.62 -10.48
C ARG A 195 6.94 -23.49 -9.40
N ILE A 196 6.76 -22.60 -8.44
CA ILE A 196 7.74 -22.27 -7.42
C ILE A 196 7.24 -22.79 -6.07
N PRO A 197 7.89 -23.79 -5.47
CA PRO A 197 7.52 -24.29 -4.15
C PRO A 197 7.49 -23.15 -3.12
N ASN A 198 6.44 -23.14 -2.28
CA ASN A 198 6.21 -22.14 -1.22
C ASN A 198 5.99 -20.68 -1.69
N ALA A 199 5.86 -20.43 -3.01
CA ALA A 199 5.49 -19.10 -3.48
C ALA A 199 4.04 -18.75 -3.12
N ASN A 200 3.83 -17.51 -2.70
CA ASN A 200 2.50 -16.99 -2.33
C ASN A 200 2.29 -15.56 -2.86
N TYR A 201 2.40 -15.40 -4.17
CA TYR A 201 2.16 -14.13 -4.85
C TYR A 201 0.68 -13.76 -4.85
N MET A 202 0.40 -12.48 -4.57
CA MET A 202 -0.94 -11.91 -4.36
C MET A 202 -1.78 -12.65 -3.31
N TYR A 203 -1.13 -13.41 -2.41
CA TYR A 203 -1.79 -14.31 -1.46
C TYR A 203 -2.67 -15.40 -2.14
N LEU A 204 -2.33 -15.79 -3.38
CA LEU A 204 -3.05 -16.78 -4.18
C LEU A 204 -2.38 -18.17 -4.20
N GLY A 205 -1.29 -18.38 -3.46
CA GLY A 205 -0.51 -19.62 -3.44
C GLY A 205 -1.09 -20.70 -2.52
N ASN A 206 -0.78 -21.97 -2.79
CA ASN A 206 -1.32 -23.10 -2.03
C ASN A 206 -0.77 -23.19 -0.60
N TYR A 207 0.28 -22.42 -0.29
CA TYR A 207 0.86 -22.34 1.03
C TYR A 207 0.04 -21.40 1.93
N VAL A 208 -0.55 -21.99 2.97
CA VAL A 208 -1.00 -21.26 4.17
C VAL A 208 0.15 -21.42 5.16
N PRO A 209 0.87 -20.35 5.53
CA PRO A 209 1.85 -20.45 6.61
C PRO A 209 1.15 -20.99 7.85
N GLU A 210 1.79 -21.90 8.58
CA GLU A 210 1.36 -22.24 9.95
C GLU A 210 1.44 -20.96 10.79
N SER A 211 0.32 -20.25 10.89
CA SER A 211 0.19 -19.05 11.69
C SER A 211 0.04 -19.46 13.15
N THR A 212 1.12 -19.37 13.91
CA THR A 212 1.11 -19.55 15.37
C THR A 212 0.66 -18.28 16.12
N THR A 213 -0.20 -17.47 15.50
CA THR A 213 -0.91 -16.32 16.08
C THR A 213 -2.37 -16.31 15.60
N THR A 214 -3.27 -15.95 16.50
CA THR A 214 -4.70 -16.30 16.61
C THR A 214 -5.65 -15.89 15.47
N ILE A 215 -5.21 -15.18 14.43
CA ILE A 215 -6.04 -14.86 13.25
C ILE A 215 -5.16 -14.80 12.01
N ASP A 216 -5.21 -15.81 11.15
CA ASP A 216 -4.76 -15.71 9.76
C ASP A 216 -6.00 -15.54 8.88
N PRO A 217 -6.26 -14.33 8.35
CA PRO A 217 -7.43 -14.11 7.50
C PRO A 217 -7.49 -15.06 6.30
N LEU A 218 -6.36 -15.58 5.82
CA LEU A 218 -6.29 -16.52 4.70
C LEU A 218 -6.69 -17.94 5.10
N SER A 219 -6.65 -18.31 6.39
CA SER A 219 -7.13 -19.62 6.84
C SER A 219 -8.64 -19.79 6.68
N PHE A 220 -9.38 -18.68 6.57
CA PHE A 220 -10.82 -18.66 6.29
C PHE A 220 -11.14 -18.76 4.79
N PHE A 221 -10.14 -18.67 3.91
CA PHE A 221 -10.37 -18.76 2.47
C PHE A 221 -10.43 -20.22 1.99
N PRO A 222 -11.18 -20.49 0.90
CA PRO A 222 -11.25 -21.81 0.30
C PRO A 222 -9.87 -22.38 -0.04
N ARG A 223 -9.64 -23.67 0.25
CA ARG A 223 -8.39 -24.36 -0.08
C ARG A 223 -8.21 -24.53 -1.60
N SER A 224 -9.29 -24.62 -2.36
CA SER A 224 -9.21 -24.68 -3.82
C SER A 224 -8.80 -23.33 -4.40
N GLN A 225 -7.64 -23.30 -5.04
CA GLN A 225 -7.04 -22.09 -5.58
C GLN A 225 -7.95 -21.31 -6.54
N PRO A 226 -8.72 -21.93 -7.46
CA PRO A 226 -9.64 -21.19 -8.32
C PRO A 226 -10.77 -20.50 -7.54
N VAL A 227 -11.32 -21.16 -6.52
CA VAL A 227 -12.39 -20.60 -5.70
C VAL A 227 -11.84 -19.46 -4.84
N ARG A 228 -10.66 -19.63 -4.25
CA ARG A 228 -9.98 -18.55 -3.53
C ARG A 228 -9.74 -17.32 -4.41
N TYR A 229 -9.29 -17.52 -5.65
CA TYR A 229 -9.13 -16.41 -6.59
C TYR A 229 -10.44 -15.66 -6.84
N LEU A 230 -11.53 -16.38 -7.10
CA LEU A 230 -12.85 -15.78 -7.31
C LEU A 230 -13.36 -15.04 -6.06
N CYS A 231 -13.20 -15.63 -4.87
CA CYS A 231 -13.55 -14.99 -3.61
C CYS A 231 -12.73 -13.71 -3.37
N THR A 232 -11.41 -13.76 -3.56
CA THR A 232 -10.54 -12.60 -3.42
C THR A 232 -10.92 -11.51 -4.42
N ALA A 233 -11.18 -11.85 -5.68
CA ALA A 233 -11.62 -10.90 -6.70
C ALA A 233 -12.96 -10.26 -6.32
N ALA A 234 -13.94 -11.05 -5.87
CA ALA A 234 -15.23 -10.55 -5.43
C ALA A 234 -15.11 -9.59 -4.24
N ILE A 235 -14.29 -9.93 -3.25
CA ILE A 235 -14.02 -9.07 -2.08
C ILE A 235 -13.36 -7.77 -2.52
N VAL A 236 -12.31 -7.83 -3.34
CA VAL A 236 -11.63 -6.62 -3.85
C VAL A 236 -12.60 -5.72 -4.62
N ILE A 237 -13.43 -6.30 -5.49
CA ILE A 237 -14.45 -5.55 -6.23
C ILE A 237 -15.44 -4.89 -5.26
N ALA A 238 -15.94 -5.62 -4.26
CA ALA A 238 -16.88 -5.09 -3.28
C ALA A 238 -16.25 -3.93 -2.47
N VAL A 239 -15.02 -4.10 -2.00
CA VAL A 239 -14.31 -3.05 -1.25
C VAL A 239 -14.05 -1.83 -2.14
N PHE A 240 -13.68 -2.01 -3.41
CA PHE A 240 -13.52 -0.88 -4.33
C PHE A 240 -14.82 -0.09 -4.52
N HIS A 241 -15.97 -0.76 -4.60
CA HIS A 241 -17.26 -0.07 -4.67
C HIS A 241 -17.54 0.70 -3.38
N VAL A 242 -17.32 0.09 -2.21
CA VAL A 242 -17.46 0.77 -0.91
C VAL A 242 -16.58 2.02 -0.86
N VAL A 243 -15.29 1.90 -1.17
CA VAL A 243 -14.34 3.02 -1.18
C VAL A 243 -14.79 4.12 -2.16
N TYR A 244 -15.23 3.75 -3.36
CA TYR A 244 -15.70 4.72 -4.36
C TYR A 244 -16.93 5.49 -3.90
N PHE A 245 -17.94 4.79 -3.36
CA PHE A 245 -19.18 5.41 -2.92
C PHE A 245 -19.00 6.21 -1.63
N LEU A 246 -18.16 5.75 -0.69
CA LEU A 246 -17.78 6.52 0.49
C LEU A 246 -17.10 7.84 0.09
N TRP A 247 -16.10 7.78 -0.80
CA TRP A 247 -15.45 8.98 -1.31
C TRP A 247 -16.45 9.93 -1.99
N LYS A 248 -17.32 9.40 -2.86
CA LYS A 248 -18.35 10.20 -3.56
C LYS A 248 -19.32 10.85 -2.57
N GLY A 249 -19.74 10.12 -1.54
CA GLY A 249 -20.63 10.60 -0.48
C GLY A 249 -20.01 11.73 0.33
N ILE A 250 -18.75 11.56 0.78
CA ILE A 250 -18.00 12.60 1.51
C ILE A 250 -17.91 13.88 0.68
N ILE A 251 -17.54 13.78 -0.60
CA ILE A 251 -17.44 14.94 -1.48
C ILE A 251 -18.79 15.63 -1.66
N ALA A 252 -19.89 14.88 -1.80
CA ALA A 252 -21.23 15.44 -1.92
C ALA A 252 -21.65 16.22 -0.66
N ILE A 253 -21.36 15.70 0.53
CA ILE A 253 -21.64 16.36 1.82
C ILE A 253 -20.85 17.67 1.93
N LEU A 254 -19.54 17.63 1.66
CA LEU A 254 -18.68 18.81 1.73
C LEU A 254 -19.12 19.92 0.74
N GLN A 255 -19.56 19.54 -0.47
CA GLN A 255 -20.09 20.48 -1.44
C GLN A 255 -21.43 21.09 -1.00
N LYS A 256 -22.31 20.29 -0.38
CA LYS A 256 -23.59 20.78 0.15
C LYS A 256 -23.37 21.78 1.29
N GLN A 257 -22.45 21.50 2.21
CA GLN A 257 -22.12 22.40 3.32
C GLN A 257 -21.56 23.74 2.83
N ARG A 258 -20.62 23.71 1.87
CA ARG A 258 -20.05 24.93 1.27
C ARG A 258 -21.12 25.82 0.63
N LYS A 259 -22.01 25.24 -0.17
CA LYS A 259 -23.14 25.97 -0.79
C LYS A 259 -24.17 26.50 0.22
N SER A 260 -24.26 25.89 1.40
CA SER A 260 -25.13 26.36 2.48
C SER A 260 -24.53 27.55 3.22
N GLY A 261 -23.21 27.52 3.47
CA GLY A 261 -22.48 28.63 4.08
C GLY A 261 -22.46 29.87 3.19
N GLU A 262 -22.13 29.71 1.90
CA GLU A 262 -22.14 30.81 0.91
C GLU A 262 -23.53 31.50 0.83
N ARG A 263 -24.63 30.74 0.97
CA ARG A 263 -25.99 31.31 1.01
C ARG A 263 -26.33 32.07 2.29
N HIS A 264 -25.79 31.65 3.44
CA HIS A 264 -26.01 32.38 4.70
C HIS A 264 -25.23 33.69 4.73
N GLU A 265 -24.01 33.74 4.17
CA GLU A 265 -23.24 34.98 4.06
C GLU A 265 -23.93 36.00 3.12
N ILE A 266 -24.46 35.54 1.97
CA ILE A 266 -25.19 36.42 1.04
C ILE A 266 -26.47 36.99 1.66
N ASN A 267 -27.20 36.19 2.45
CA ASN A 267 -28.44 36.64 3.09
C ASN A 267 -28.21 37.51 4.34
N ALA A 268 -26.98 37.57 4.86
CA ALA A 268 -26.59 38.39 6.01
C ALA A 268 -25.96 39.73 5.63
N MET A 269 -25.70 39.96 4.34
CA MET A 269 -25.30 41.25 3.74
C MET A 269 -26.52 42.01 3.22
#